data_AF-A0A1G9Y1L3-F1
#
_entry.id   AF-A0A1G9Y1L3-F1
#
_cell.length_a   1.000
_cell.length_b   1.000
_cell.length_c   1.000
_cell.angle_alpha   90.00
_cell.angle_beta   90.00
_cell.angle_gamma   90.00
#
_symmetry.space_group_name_H-M   'P 1'
#
loop_
_entity.id
_entity.type
_entity.pdbx_description
1 polymer ?
#
loop_
_entity_poly.entity_id
_entity_poly.type
_entity_poly.pdbx_seq_one_letter_code
_entity_poly.pdbx_strand_id
1 'polypeptide(L)'
;MNSFFKIIAFIFSVLFIWAAVLQYNDPDPILWYTIYGVAAIASLLFAFKKLSLWMALILFLAFSVGAYVDWPAQFEGYAIGEGDIKNIEMGREASGLILCALVMLLYVWRIRKGWKS
;
A
#
# COMPACT_ATOMS: atom_id res chain seq x y z
N MET A 1 6.13 14.33 -16.62
CA MET A 1 5.71 13.01 -16.12
C MET A 1 5.09 12.30 -17.27
N ASN A 2 5.90 11.42 -17.85
CA ASN A 2 5.49 10.37 -18.76
C ASN A 2 4.13 9.77 -18.35
N SER A 3 3.20 9.67 -19.32
CA SER A 3 1.84 9.15 -19.14
C SER A 3 1.83 7.79 -18.46
N PHE A 4 2.86 6.98 -18.64
CA PHE A 4 3.03 5.68 -17.99
C PHE A 4 2.92 5.74 -16.46
N PHE A 5 3.70 6.58 -15.78
CA PHE A 5 3.66 6.69 -14.31
C PHE A 5 2.36 7.29 -13.80
N LYS A 6 1.72 8.14 -14.61
CA LYS A 6 0.40 8.67 -14.30
C LYS A 6 -0.65 7.57 -14.31
N ILE A 7 -0.64 6.72 -15.34
CA ILE A 7 -1.56 5.57 -15.46
C ILE A 7 -1.33 4.60 -14.31
N ILE A 8 -0.08 4.24 -14.01
CA ILE A 8 0.27 3.40 -12.86
C ILE A 8 -0.33 3.96 -11.57
N ALA A 9 -0.18 5.25 -11.33
CA ALA A 9 -0.68 5.87 -10.10
C ALA A 9 -2.20 5.86 -10.00
N PHE A 10 -2.93 6.03 -11.11
CA PHE A 10 -4.38 5.87 -11.12
C PHE A 10 -4.80 4.43 -10.89
N ILE A 11 -4.12 3.46 -11.52
CA ILE A 11 -4.39 2.03 -11.30
C ILE A 11 -4.21 1.69 -9.82
N PHE A 12 -3.07 2.06 -9.21
CA PHE A 12 -2.84 1.79 -7.79
C PHE A 12 -3.79 2.54 -6.87
N SER A 13 -4.21 3.76 -7.23
CA SER A 13 -5.25 4.46 -6.47
C SER A 13 -6.56 3.67 -6.44
N VAL A 14 -7.01 3.15 -7.60
CA VAL A 14 -8.21 2.32 -7.69
C VAL A 14 -8.03 0.99 -6.95
N LEU A 15 -6.87 0.34 -7.10
CA LEU A 15 -6.58 -0.92 -6.41
C LEU A 15 -6.55 -0.75 -4.89
N PHE A 16 -6.01 0.35 -4.37
CA PHE A 16 -6.03 0.62 -2.92
C PHE A 16 -7.43 0.94 -2.42
N ILE A 17 -8.25 1.68 -3.17
CA ILE A 17 -9.66 1.87 -2.82
C ILE A 17 -10.39 0.51 -2.79
N TRP A 18 -10.14 -0.35 -3.78
CA TRP A 18 -10.72 -1.68 -3.79
C TRP A 18 -10.23 -2.53 -2.61
N ALA A 19 -8.94 -2.49 -2.29
CA ALA A 19 -8.37 -3.18 -1.13
C ALA A 19 -9.01 -2.70 0.18
N ALA A 20 -9.22 -1.37 0.35
CA ALA A 20 -9.97 -0.84 1.49
C ALA A 20 -11.36 -1.48 1.58
N VAL A 21 -12.12 -1.51 0.49
CA VAL A 21 -13.47 -2.09 0.48
C VAL A 21 -13.47 -3.57 0.86
N LEU A 22 -12.43 -4.33 0.51
CA LEU A 22 -12.33 -5.75 0.86
C LEU A 22 -12.11 -6.02 2.35
N GLN A 23 -11.64 -5.02 3.12
CA GLN A 23 -11.36 -5.15 4.56
C GLN A 23 -12.59 -4.93 5.45
N TYR A 24 -13.80 -4.91 4.89
CA TYR A 24 -15.02 -4.70 5.68
C TYR A 24 -15.34 -5.82 6.68
N ASN A 25 -14.82 -7.04 6.44
CA ASN A 25 -14.98 -8.20 7.31
C ASN A 25 -13.88 -8.30 8.38
N ASP A 26 -12.89 -7.41 8.33
CA ASP A 26 -11.77 -7.40 9.27
C ASP A 26 -12.23 -7.00 10.67
N PRO A 27 -11.60 -7.50 11.76
CA PRO A 27 -11.87 -7.02 13.11
C PRO A 27 -11.74 -5.50 13.28
N ASP A 28 -10.79 -4.86 12.59
CA ASP A 28 -10.50 -3.42 12.67
C ASP A 28 -10.58 -2.71 11.29
N PRO A 29 -11.77 -2.63 10.68
CA PRO A 29 -11.93 -2.18 9.29
C PRO A 29 -11.56 -0.70 9.12
N ILE A 30 -11.77 0.13 10.14
CA ILE A 30 -11.47 1.57 10.11
C ILE A 30 -9.96 1.81 9.93
N LEU A 31 -9.12 1.00 10.60
CA LEU A 31 -7.66 1.10 10.48
C LEU A 31 -7.25 0.82 9.03
N TRP A 32 -7.75 -0.27 8.46
CA TRP A 32 -7.44 -0.66 7.09
C TRP A 32 -7.97 0.32 6.05
N TYR A 33 -9.19 0.85 6.22
CA TYR A 33 -9.73 1.89 5.36
C TYR A 33 -8.84 3.14 5.38
N THR A 34 -8.29 3.48 6.55
CA THR A 34 -7.39 4.62 6.71
C THR A 34 -6.06 4.35 5.99
N ILE A 35 -5.45 3.19 6.21
CA ILE A 35 -4.18 2.79 5.59
C ILE A 35 -4.27 2.82 4.06
N TYR A 36 -5.24 2.10 3.51
CA TYR A 36 -5.43 2.01 2.06
C TYR A 36 -5.95 3.33 1.48
N GLY A 37 -6.77 4.08 2.22
CA GLY A 37 -7.21 5.42 1.83
C GLY A 37 -6.04 6.40 1.70
N VAL A 38 -5.12 6.40 2.66
CA VAL A 38 -3.89 7.21 2.60
C VAL A 38 -3.03 6.81 1.41
N ALA A 39 -2.84 5.51 1.15
CA ALA A 39 -2.11 5.01 -0.02
C ALA A 39 -2.77 5.42 -1.35
N ALA A 40 -4.11 5.39 -1.42
CA ALA A 40 -4.88 5.83 -2.57
C ALA A 40 -4.73 7.34 -2.81
N ILE A 41 -4.85 8.16 -1.76
CA ILE A 41 -4.68 9.62 -1.83
C ILE A 41 -3.24 9.96 -2.24
N ALA A 42 -2.24 9.31 -1.65
CA ALA A 42 -0.84 9.51 -2.03
C ALA A 42 -0.60 9.20 -3.51
N SER A 43 -1.22 8.14 -4.03
CA SER A 43 -1.17 7.79 -5.46
C SER A 43 -1.82 8.86 -6.35
N LEU A 44 -2.97 9.42 -5.95
CA LEU A 44 -3.58 10.55 -6.67
C LEU A 44 -2.70 11.80 -6.61
N LEU A 45 -2.17 12.16 -5.43
CA LEU A 45 -1.25 13.29 -5.28
C LEU A 45 -0.02 13.11 -6.18
N PHE A 46 0.51 11.90 -6.31
CA PHE A 46 1.60 11.60 -7.23
C PHE A 46 1.17 11.79 -8.69
N ALA A 47 0.00 11.29 -9.07
CA ALA A 47 -0.56 11.47 -10.43
C ALA A 47 -0.70 12.96 -10.83
N PHE A 48 -0.99 13.83 -9.87
CA PHE A 48 -1.10 15.28 -10.04
C PHE A 48 0.19 16.05 -9.76
N LYS A 49 1.32 15.37 -9.52
CA LYS A 49 2.62 15.97 -9.19
C LYS A 49 2.62 16.82 -7.90
N LYS A 50 1.72 16.52 -6.97
CA LYS A 50 1.57 17.19 -5.67
C LYS A 50 2.17 16.39 -4.52
N LEU A 51 2.53 15.12 -4.73
CA LEU A 51 3.20 14.31 -3.70
C LEU A 51 4.64 14.78 -3.52
N SER A 52 5.00 15.17 -2.30
CA SER A 52 6.37 15.55 -1.97
C SER A 52 7.24 14.31 -1.73
N LEU A 53 8.55 14.44 -1.96
CA LEU A 53 9.50 13.34 -1.74
C LEU A 53 9.47 12.84 -0.28
N TRP A 54 9.44 13.77 0.68
CA TRP A 54 9.40 13.45 2.10
C TRP A 54 8.12 12.74 2.51
N MET A 55 6.97 13.17 1.99
CA MET A 55 5.70 12.50 2.27
C MET A 55 5.74 11.05 1.74
N ALA A 56 6.22 10.84 0.51
CA ALA A 56 6.37 9.50 -0.05
C ALA A 56 7.35 8.63 0.76
N LEU A 57 8.45 9.19 1.24
CA LEU A 57 9.42 8.49 2.10
C LEU A 57 8.84 8.10 3.45
N ILE A 58 8.13 9.02 4.11
CA ILE A 58 7.49 8.75 5.41
C ILE A 58 6.46 7.63 5.26
N LEU A 59 5.63 7.69 4.22
CA LEU A 59 4.64 6.64 3.95
C LEU A 59 5.29 5.30 3.63
N PHE A 60 6.36 5.29 2.82
CA PHE A 60 7.14 4.08 2.56
C PHE A 60 7.64 3.44 3.86
N LEU A 61 8.24 4.23 4.76
CA LEU A 61 8.74 3.73 6.03
C LEU A 61 7.61 3.27 6.95
N ALA A 62 6.53 4.04 7.05
CA ALA A 62 5.37 3.69 7.88
C ALA A 62 4.74 2.36 7.44
N PHE A 63 4.52 2.16 6.14
CA PHE A 63 3.99 0.90 5.61
C PHE A 63 4.98 -0.26 5.76
N SER A 64 6.28 -0.02 5.61
CA SER A 64 7.30 -1.06 5.83
C SER A 64 7.37 -1.50 7.29
N VAL A 65 7.28 -0.55 8.23
CA VAL A 65 7.22 -0.85 9.67
C VAL A 65 5.92 -1.57 10.01
N GLY A 66 4.78 -1.11 9.47
CA GLY A 66 3.50 -1.77 9.63
C GLY A 66 3.55 -3.22 9.16
N ALA A 67 4.06 -3.46 7.95
CA ALA A 67 4.22 -4.82 7.41
C ALA A 67 5.11 -5.72 8.29
N TYR A 68 6.16 -5.17 8.90
CA TYR A 68 7.04 -5.90 9.79
C TYR A 68 6.37 -6.24 11.12
N VAL A 69 5.63 -5.28 11.70
CA VAL A 69 4.91 -5.47 12.96
C VAL A 69 3.77 -6.46 12.82
N ASP A 70 3.06 -6.40 11.70
CA ASP A 70 1.88 -7.20 11.41
C ASP A 70 2.21 -8.55 10.75
N TRP A 71 3.50 -8.86 10.57
CA TRP A 71 3.93 -10.11 9.96
C TRP A 71 3.53 -11.30 10.85
N PRO A 72 2.94 -12.37 10.30
CA PRO A 72 2.49 -13.51 11.09
C PRO A 72 3.67 -14.26 11.71
N ALA A 73 3.45 -14.85 12.89
CA ALA A 73 4.45 -15.64 13.59
C ALA A 73 4.88 -16.88 12.77
N GLN A 74 3.93 -17.45 12.01
CA GLN A 74 4.18 -18.50 11.02
C GLN A 74 3.47 -18.10 9.73
N PHE A 75 4.21 -18.07 8.63
CA PHE A 75 3.61 -17.78 7.33
C PHE A 75 3.02 -19.06 6.74
N GLU A 76 1.69 -19.17 6.79
CA GLU A 76 0.94 -20.34 6.33
C GLU A 76 0.37 -20.16 4.90
N GLY A 77 0.76 -19.08 4.23
CA GLY A 77 0.27 -18.74 2.89
C GLY A 77 -0.96 -17.86 2.91
N TYR A 78 -1.72 -17.89 1.82
CA TYR A 78 -2.87 -17.00 1.58
C TYR A 78 -4.19 -17.76 1.38
N ALA A 79 -4.16 -19.09 1.33
CA ALA A 79 -5.31 -19.93 1.04
C ALA A 79 -6.06 -20.28 2.33
N ILE A 80 -7.36 -19.96 2.38
CA ILE A 80 -8.21 -20.30 3.53
C ILE A 80 -8.44 -21.82 3.55
N GLY A 81 -8.12 -22.46 4.69
CA GLY A 81 -8.27 -23.91 4.88
C GLY A 81 -6.96 -24.66 5.11
N GLU A 82 -5.82 -23.98 4.95
CA GLU A 82 -4.48 -24.51 5.26
C GLU A 82 -3.88 -23.71 6.42
N GLY A 83 -3.92 -24.24 7.65
CA GLY A 83 -3.29 -23.61 8.82
C GLY A 83 -4.23 -22.76 9.70
N ASP A 84 -3.65 -21.94 10.56
CA ASP A 84 -4.35 -21.00 11.44
C ASP A 84 -4.85 -19.80 10.63
N ILE A 85 -6.18 -19.61 10.65
CA ILE A 85 -6.86 -18.52 9.96
C ILE A 85 -6.26 -17.16 10.32
N LYS A 86 -5.84 -16.97 11.58
CA LYS A 86 -5.26 -15.72 12.04
C LYS A 86 -3.92 -15.42 11.36
N ASN A 87 -3.05 -16.41 11.22
CA ASN A 87 -1.76 -16.24 10.54
C ASN A 87 -1.94 -15.95 9.05
N ILE A 88 -2.95 -16.55 8.42
CA ILE A 88 -3.30 -16.32 7.01
C ILE A 88 -3.81 -14.89 6.82
N GLU A 89 -4.69 -14.40 7.71
CA GLU A 89 -5.19 -13.02 7.70
C GLU A 89 -4.06 -12.01 7.88
N MET A 90 -3.25 -12.16 8.93
CA MET A 90 -2.06 -11.33 9.16
C MET A 90 -1.08 -11.37 7.98
N GLY A 91 -0.88 -12.55 7.36
CA GLY A 91 -0.06 -12.69 6.16
C GLY A 91 -0.60 -11.90 4.97
N ARG A 92 -1.93 -11.92 4.77
CA ARG A 92 -2.59 -11.13 3.71
C ARG A 92 -2.48 -9.64 3.99
N GLU A 93 -2.75 -9.21 5.21
CA GLU A 93 -2.68 -7.83 5.67
C GLU A 93 -1.27 -7.24 5.55
N ALA A 94 -0.26 -7.93 6.09
CA ALA A 94 1.14 -7.55 5.99
C ALA A 94 1.60 -7.50 4.52
N SER A 95 1.16 -8.41 3.67
CA SER A 95 1.48 -8.37 2.23
C SER A 95 0.87 -7.15 1.52
N GLY A 96 -0.32 -6.72 1.93
CA GLY A 96 -0.94 -5.49 1.46
C GLY A 96 -0.14 -4.25 1.85
N LEU A 97 0.38 -4.21 3.08
CA LEU A 97 1.29 -3.16 3.54
C LEU A 97 2.61 -3.15 2.77
N ILE A 98 3.18 -4.31 2.45
CA ILE A 98 4.37 -4.41 1.58
C ILE A 98 4.07 -3.83 0.20
N LEU A 99 2.92 -4.14 -0.39
CA LEU A 99 2.53 -3.58 -1.69
C LEU A 99 2.42 -2.05 -1.62
N CYS A 100 1.76 -1.51 -0.59
CA CYS A 100 1.70 -0.07 -0.34
C CYS A 100 3.11 0.54 -0.25
N ALA A 101 4.02 -0.08 0.51
CA ALA A 101 5.40 0.36 0.65
C ALA A 101 6.15 0.37 -0.70
N LEU A 102 6.07 -0.71 -1.49
CA LEU A 102 6.73 -0.81 -2.79
C LEU A 102 6.25 0.27 -3.77
N VAL A 103 4.95 0.58 -3.77
CA VAL A 103 4.38 1.66 -4.58
C VAL A 103 4.89 3.03 -4.12
N MET A 104 4.95 3.28 -2.80
CA MET A 104 5.55 4.52 -2.28
C MET A 104 7.03 4.63 -2.65
N LEU A 105 7.80 3.53 -2.60
CA LEU A 105 9.20 3.50 -3.00
C LEU A 105 9.38 3.82 -4.50
N LEU A 106 8.51 3.29 -5.36
CA LEU A 106 8.48 3.63 -6.78
C LEU A 106 8.26 5.14 -6.98
N TYR A 107 7.33 5.73 -6.22
CA TYR A 107 7.06 7.17 -6.27
C TYR A 107 8.26 7.98 -5.78
N VAL A 108 8.89 7.60 -4.66
CA VAL A 108 10.13 8.22 -4.15
C VAL A 108 11.20 8.24 -5.23
N TRP A 109 11.46 7.09 -5.84
CA TRP A 109 12.45 6.97 -6.91
C TRP A 109 12.12 7.88 -8.09
N ARG A 110 10.85 7.89 -8.52
CA ARG A 110 10.41 8.70 -9.66
C ARG A 110 10.45 10.20 -9.38
N ILE A 111 10.07 10.64 -8.18
CA ILE A 111 10.16 12.04 -7.73
C ILE A 111 11.63 12.46 -7.68
N ARG A 112 12.51 11.63 -7.12
CA ARG A 112 13.96 11.90 -7.04
C ARG A 112 14.62 12.06 -8.40
N LYS A 113 14.17 11.30 -9.41
CA LYS A 113 14.61 11.45 -10.82
C LYS A 113 14.04 12.70 -11.51
N GLY A 114 13.14 13.44 -10.84
CA GLY A 114 12.57 14.70 -11.31
C GLY A 114 11.45 14.54 -12.33
N TRP A 115 10.45 15.43 -12.29
CA TRP A 115 9.22 15.30 -13.09
C TRP A 115 9.38 15.52 -14.62
N LYS A 116 10.59 15.91 -15.07
CA LYS A 116 10.88 16.36 -16.45
C LYS A 116 11.15 15.24 -17.47
N SER A 117 10.94 13.97 -17.09
CA SER A 117 10.80 12.89 -18.08
C SER A 117 9.37 12.72 -18.58
#